data_AF-A0A401PBJ7-F1
#
_entry.id   AF-A0A401PBJ7-F1
#
_cell.length_a   1.000
_cell.length_b   1.000
_cell.length_c   1.000
_cell.angle_alpha   90.00
_cell.angle_beta   90.00
_cell.angle_gamma   90.00
#
_symmetry.space_group_name_H-M   'P 1'
#
loop_
_entity.id
_entity.type
_entity.pdbx_description
1 polymer ?
#
loop_
_entity_poly.entity_id
_entity_poly.type
_entity_poly.pdbx_seq_one_letter_code
_entity_poly.pdbx_strand_id
1 'polypeptide(L)'
;IPKLHFPRLPAKDLERNIWYVGACDRYKAEEALRIKNKNGAFLVRDSSKGIPDKPYVLLVYYRFKVYSIQIRYLEDTKQYALGSGLRGHDIFYSVPDIIEIHKNIPLRLIDRRDQSGSQMEQCILTVPLTLH
;
A
#
# COMPACT_ATOMS: atom_id res chain seq x y z
N ILE A 1 16.76 10.00 -25.62
CA ILE A 1 15.50 10.77 -25.42
C ILE A 1 15.15 10.68 -23.94
N PRO A 2 15.19 11.78 -23.16
CA PRO A 2 14.80 11.73 -21.76
C PRO A 2 13.27 11.51 -21.72
N LYS A 3 12.84 10.43 -21.08
CA LYS A 3 11.41 10.17 -20.86
C LYS A 3 10.87 11.30 -19.99
N LEU A 4 10.03 12.16 -20.58
CA LEU A 4 9.23 13.13 -19.84
C LEU A 4 8.47 12.37 -18.74
N HIS A 5 8.82 12.64 -17.48
CA HIS A 5 8.09 12.14 -16.32
C HIS A 5 6.79 12.94 -16.20
N PHE A 6 5.77 12.47 -16.90
CA PHE A 6 4.40 12.88 -16.60
C PHE A 6 4.01 12.24 -15.27
N PRO A 7 3.51 13.02 -14.28
CA PRO A 7 2.87 12.42 -13.12
C PRO A 7 1.73 11.54 -13.65
N ARG A 8 1.84 10.23 -13.46
CA ARG A 8 0.77 9.30 -13.81
C ARG A 8 -0.42 9.70 -12.96
N LEU A 9 -1.48 10.15 -13.62
CA LEU A 9 -2.78 10.35 -12.98
C LEU A 9 -3.15 9.02 -12.30
N PRO A 10 -3.73 9.06 -11.09
CA PRO A 10 -4.24 7.85 -10.48
C PRO A 10 -5.20 7.18 -11.45
N ALA A 11 -5.13 5.85 -11.49
CA ALA A 11 -6.05 5.09 -12.32
C ALA A 11 -7.48 5.44 -11.86
N LYS A 12 -8.37 5.81 -12.78
CA LYS A 12 -9.72 6.36 -12.48
C LYS A 12 -10.57 5.46 -11.57
N ASP A 13 -10.23 4.19 -11.51
CA ASP A 13 -10.78 3.19 -10.61
C ASP A 13 -10.39 3.40 -9.14
N LEU A 14 -9.18 3.91 -8.83
CA LEU A 14 -8.79 4.21 -7.45
C LEU A 14 -9.60 5.34 -6.83
N GLU A 15 -9.90 6.40 -7.58
CA GLU A 15 -10.62 7.58 -7.06
C GLU A 15 -12.04 7.24 -6.54
N ARG A 16 -12.62 6.12 -6.98
CA ARG A 16 -13.93 5.65 -6.53
C ARG A 16 -13.87 4.91 -5.19
N ASN A 17 -12.67 4.61 -4.70
CA ASN A 17 -12.47 3.80 -3.50
C ASN A 17 -12.25 4.68 -2.27
N ILE A 18 -13.12 4.52 -1.26
CA ILE A 18 -13.06 5.30 -0.01
C ILE A 18 -11.76 5.15 0.78
N TRP A 19 -11.03 4.05 0.59
CA TRP A 19 -9.74 3.79 1.25
C TRP A 19 -8.57 4.44 0.50
N TYR A 20 -8.77 4.98 -0.70
CA TYR A 20 -7.76 5.74 -1.43
C TYR A 20 -7.85 7.21 -1.04
N VAL A 21 -6.76 7.74 -0.49
CA VAL A 21 -6.70 9.12 0.05
C VAL A 21 -5.86 10.06 -0.81
N GLY A 22 -5.44 9.61 -1.99
CA GLY A 22 -4.62 10.41 -2.91
C GLY A 22 -3.29 10.88 -2.33
N ALA A 23 -2.91 12.10 -2.70
CA ALA A 23 -1.72 12.77 -2.19
C ALA A 23 -1.92 13.16 -0.71
N CYS A 24 -1.48 12.27 0.19
CA CYS A 24 -1.54 12.47 1.63
C CYS A 24 -0.14 12.40 2.25
N ASP A 25 0.13 13.30 3.21
CA ASP A 25 1.36 13.26 3.99
C ASP A 25 1.47 11.94 4.76
N ARG A 26 2.69 11.39 4.81
CA ARG A 26 2.96 10.11 5.46
C ARG A 26 2.60 10.16 6.95
N TYR A 27 3.01 11.21 7.66
CA TYR A 27 2.81 11.30 9.10
C TYR A 27 1.33 11.45 9.44
N LYS A 28 0.60 12.27 8.69
CA LYS A 28 -0.86 12.40 8.83
C LYS A 28 -1.59 11.06 8.65
N ALA A 29 -1.25 10.33 7.59
CA ALA A 29 -1.86 9.03 7.31
C ALA A 29 -1.54 7.98 8.39
N GLU A 30 -0.28 7.91 8.85
CA GLU A 30 0.10 7.00 9.93
C GLU A 30 -0.58 7.36 11.25
N GLU A 31 -0.68 8.65 11.57
CA GLU A 31 -1.31 9.11 12.82
C GLU A 31 -2.80 8.80 12.84
N ALA A 32 -3.52 9.03 11.73
CA ALA A 32 -4.92 8.69 11.63
C ALA A 32 -5.17 7.18 11.83
N LEU A 33 -4.28 6.33 11.32
CA LEU A 33 -4.32 4.89 11.56
C LEU A 33 -4.05 4.53 13.03
N ARG A 34 -3.11 5.22 13.69
CA ARG A 34 -2.86 5.04 15.14
C ARG A 34 -4.05 5.45 15.99
N ILE A 35 -4.70 6.57 15.67
CA ILE A 35 -5.93 7.04 16.32
C ILE A 35 -7.06 6.04 16.11
N LYS A 36 -7.20 5.47 14.90
CA LYS A 36 -8.20 4.43 14.62
C LYS A 36 -7.99 3.16 15.46
N ASN A 37 -6.74 2.86 15.83
CA ASN A 37 -6.35 1.81 16.78
C ASN A 37 -7.06 0.46 16.57
N LYS A 38 -7.16 0.01 15.32
CA LYS A 38 -7.86 -1.24 14.97
C LYS A 38 -7.00 -2.09 14.06
N ASN A 39 -6.73 -3.33 14.48
CA ASN A 39 -5.95 -4.28 13.68
C ASN A 39 -6.60 -4.52 12.31
N GLY A 40 -5.80 -4.42 11.26
CA GLY A 40 -6.26 -4.52 9.88
C GLY A 40 -6.89 -3.24 9.35
N ALA A 41 -6.86 -2.12 10.09
CA ALA A 41 -7.22 -0.82 9.55
C ALA A 41 -6.20 -0.39 8.49
N PHE A 42 -6.66 0.12 7.35
CA PHE A 42 -5.79 0.38 6.21
C PHE A 42 -6.25 1.57 5.36
N LEU A 43 -5.31 2.11 4.57
CA LEU A 43 -5.56 3.07 3.51
C LEU A 43 -4.49 2.95 2.43
N VAL A 44 -4.78 3.45 1.23
CA VAL A 44 -3.81 3.59 0.14
C VAL A 44 -3.63 5.07 -0.16
N ARG A 45 -2.38 5.50 -0.32
CA ARG A 45 -2.02 6.86 -0.71
C ARG A 45 -1.02 6.86 -1.84
N ASP A 46 -0.83 8.02 -2.45
CA ASP A 46 0.25 8.25 -3.40
C ASP A 46 1.61 8.14 -2.71
N SER A 47 2.59 7.61 -3.44
CA SER A 47 3.97 7.56 -3.00
C SER A 47 4.58 8.95 -2.99
N SER A 48 5.12 9.36 -1.85
CA SER A 48 5.79 10.66 -1.67
C SER A 48 7.04 10.84 -2.54
N LYS A 49 7.53 9.76 -3.18
CA LYS A 49 8.75 9.79 -3.99
C LYS A 49 8.50 10.14 -5.45
N GLY A 50 7.25 10.13 -5.92
CA GLY A 50 6.93 10.40 -7.33
C GLY A 50 7.60 9.44 -8.33
N ILE A 51 8.02 8.26 -7.88
CA ILE A 51 8.68 7.27 -8.73
C ILE A 51 7.60 6.46 -9.46
N PRO A 52 7.59 6.43 -10.81
CA PRO A 52 6.55 5.75 -11.59
C PRO A 52 6.40 4.26 -11.27
N ASP A 53 7.51 3.58 -10.96
CA ASP A 53 7.54 2.14 -10.64
C ASP A 53 6.95 1.83 -9.25
N LYS A 54 6.76 2.86 -8.40
CA LYS A 54 6.24 2.73 -7.03
C LYS A 54 5.20 3.81 -6.78
N PRO A 55 4.08 3.80 -7.55
CA PRO A 55 3.15 4.91 -7.56
C PRO A 55 2.37 5.05 -6.26
N TYR A 56 2.13 3.94 -5.55
CA TYR A 56 1.27 3.94 -4.36
C TYR A 56 1.91 3.25 -3.15
N VAL A 57 1.36 3.55 -1.97
CA VAL A 57 1.74 2.93 -0.70
C VAL A 57 0.48 2.49 0.02
N LEU A 58 0.43 1.21 0.38
CA LEU A 58 -0.57 0.65 1.30
C LEU A 58 -0.04 0.80 2.72
N LEU A 59 -0.83 1.44 3.58
CA LEU A 59 -0.58 1.54 5.01
C LEU A 59 -1.55 0.64 5.76
N VAL A 60 -1.04 -0.14 6.70
CA VAL A 60 -1.85 -1.07 7.51
C VAL A 60 -1.47 -0.94 8.98
N TYR A 61 -2.46 -0.74 9.84
CA TYR A 61 -2.29 -0.77 11.29
C TYR A 61 -2.44 -2.18 11.83
N TYR A 62 -1.44 -2.66 12.55
CA TYR A 62 -1.46 -3.96 13.21
C TYR A 62 -0.53 -3.97 14.41
N ARG A 63 -0.99 -4.53 15.55
CA ARG A 63 -0.21 -4.68 16.80
C ARG A 63 0.55 -3.41 17.19
N PHE A 64 -0.17 -2.29 17.33
CA PHE A 64 0.36 -1.00 17.75
C PHE A 64 1.35 -0.36 16.79
N LYS A 65 1.33 -0.80 15.52
CA LYS A 65 2.28 -0.34 14.51
C LYS A 65 1.61 -0.12 13.18
N VAL A 66 2.11 0.88 12.44
CA VAL A 66 1.74 1.10 11.05
C VAL A 66 2.82 0.54 10.13
N TYR A 67 2.43 -0.38 9.26
CA TYR A 67 3.28 -0.98 8.24
C TYR A 67 3.09 -0.24 6.91
N SER A 68 4.20 0.08 6.24
CA SER A 68 4.20 0.78 4.95
C SER A 68 4.70 -0.11 3.82
N ILE A 69 3.77 -0.62 3.03
CA ILE A 69 4.02 -1.58 1.96
C ILE A 69 3.98 -0.82 0.62
N GLN A 70 5.06 -0.91 -0.14
CA GLN A 70 5.09 -0.29 -1.47
C GLN A 70 4.23 -1.11 -2.43
N ILE A 71 3.40 -0.43 -3.22
CA ILE A 71 2.74 -1.03 -4.38
C ILE A 71 3.57 -0.62 -5.58
N ARG A 72 4.17 -1.62 -6.24
CA ARG A 72 5.00 -1.44 -7.42
C ARG A 72 4.16 -1.63 -8.68
N TYR A 73 4.45 -0.84 -9.71
CA TYR A 73 3.91 -1.05 -11.04
C TYR A 73 4.98 -1.72 -11.91
N LEU A 74 4.60 -2.81 -12.57
CA LEU A 74 5.44 -3.58 -13.49
C LEU A 74 5.07 -3.14 -14.91
N GLU A 75 5.92 -2.32 -15.53
CA GLU A 75 5.62 -1.73 -16.85
C GLU A 75 5.43 -2.80 -17.93
N ASP A 76 6.29 -3.82 -17.93
CA ASP A 76 6.33 -4.85 -18.98
C ASP A 76 5.03 -5.66 -19.05
N THR A 77 4.42 -5.93 -17.90
CA THR A 77 3.18 -6.72 -17.80
C THR A 77 1.94 -5.87 -17.50
N LYS A 78 2.12 -4.57 -17.24
CA LYS A 78 1.07 -3.63 -16.81
C LYS A 78 0.30 -4.09 -15.58
N GLN A 79 1.02 -4.67 -14.61
CA GLN A 79 0.45 -5.24 -13.38
C GLN A 79 1.08 -4.62 -12.13
N TYR A 80 0.55 -4.97 -10.97
CA TYR A 80 1.00 -4.49 -9.67
C TYR A 80 1.58 -5.62 -8.81
N ALA A 81 2.52 -5.28 -7.94
CA ALA A 81 3.11 -6.20 -6.97
C ALA A 81 3.42 -5.50 -5.66
N LEU A 82 3.44 -6.24 -4.55
CA LEU A 82 3.72 -5.68 -3.22
C LEU A 82 5.19 -5.75 -2.82
N GLY A 83 5.61 -4.80 -1.96
CA GLY A 83 6.90 -4.80 -1.29
C GLY A 83 8.09 -4.55 -2.23
N SER A 84 9.22 -5.18 -1.93
CA SER A 84 10.47 -5.05 -2.69
C SER A 84 10.60 -6.05 -3.86
N GLY A 85 9.68 -7.01 -3.99
CA GLY A 85 9.78 -8.11 -4.95
C GLY A 85 10.74 -9.24 -4.55
N LEU A 86 11.47 -9.08 -3.44
CA LEU A 86 12.40 -10.11 -2.95
C LEU A 86 11.71 -11.25 -2.18
N ARG A 87 10.46 -11.07 -1.75
CA ARG A 87 9.76 -12.00 -0.84
C ARG A 87 8.26 -12.19 -1.14
N GLY A 88 7.83 -11.93 -2.37
CA GLY A 88 6.44 -12.14 -2.81
C GLY A 88 6.36 -12.18 -4.33
N HIS A 89 5.71 -13.23 -4.85
CA HIS A 89 5.51 -13.46 -6.29
C HIS A 89 4.10 -13.07 -6.74
N ASP A 90 3.27 -12.54 -5.85
CA ASP A 90 1.89 -12.21 -6.16
C ASP A 90 1.84 -10.99 -7.08
N ILE A 91 1.12 -11.16 -8.19
CA ILE A 91 0.91 -10.15 -9.21
C ILE A 91 -0.59 -9.88 -9.32
N PHE A 92 -0.96 -8.62 -9.44
CA PHE A 92 -2.33 -8.14 -9.41
C PHE A 92 -2.63 -7.27 -10.62
N TYR A 93 -3.85 -7.31 -11.15
CA TYR A 93 -4.23 -6.49 -12.31
C TYR A 93 -4.50 -5.03 -11.92
N SER A 94 -4.95 -4.79 -10.68
CA SER A 94 -5.22 -3.45 -10.17
C SER A 94 -4.92 -3.33 -8.67
N VAL A 95 -4.90 -2.10 -8.15
CA VAL A 95 -4.79 -1.87 -6.69
C VAL A 95 -6.05 -2.31 -5.94
N PRO A 96 -7.28 -2.06 -6.44
CA PRO A 96 -8.48 -2.64 -5.84
C PRO A 96 -8.42 -4.17 -5.71
N ASP A 97 -7.85 -4.89 -6.68
CA ASP A 97 -7.69 -6.35 -6.59
C ASP A 97 -6.80 -6.76 -5.41
N ILE A 98 -5.71 -6.02 -5.17
CA ILE A 98 -4.85 -6.23 -4.01
C ILE A 98 -5.68 -6.15 -2.73
N ILE A 99 -6.49 -5.09 -2.61
CA ILE A 99 -7.30 -4.86 -1.41
C ILE A 99 -8.33 -5.97 -1.24
N GLU A 100 -9.04 -6.35 -2.30
CA GLU A 100 -10.11 -7.34 -2.25
C GLU A 100 -9.60 -8.73 -1.86
N ILE A 101 -8.48 -9.17 -2.45
CA ILE A 101 -7.84 -10.43 -2.10
C ILE A 101 -7.43 -10.44 -0.62
N HIS A 102 -6.80 -9.37 -0.14
CA HIS A 102 -6.26 -9.32 1.23
C HIS A 102 -7.30 -9.00 2.31
N LYS A 103 -8.57 -8.76 1.94
CA LYS A 103 -9.68 -8.84 2.92
C LYS A 103 -9.90 -10.26 3.43
N ASN A 104 -9.54 -11.26 2.63
CA ASN A 104 -9.76 -12.67 2.94
C ASN A 104 -8.44 -13.43 3.14
N ILE A 105 -7.36 -13.02 2.46
CA ILE A 105 -6.06 -13.67 2.52
C ILE A 105 -5.08 -12.86 3.38
N PRO A 106 -4.38 -13.47 4.36
CA PRO A 106 -3.44 -12.74 5.21
C PRO A 106 -2.29 -12.10 4.43
N LEU A 107 -2.16 -10.78 4.57
CA LEU A 107 -1.08 -9.98 4.03
C LEU A 107 0.16 -10.09 4.92
N ARG A 108 1.32 -10.36 4.31
CA ARG A 108 2.62 -10.40 5.01
C ARG A 108 3.09 -8.99 5.35
N LEU A 109 3.29 -8.75 6.63
CA LEU A 109 3.76 -7.48 7.18
C LEU A 109 5.23 -7.64 7.61
N ILE A 110 6.12 -6.94 6.91
CA ILE A 110 7.56 -6.96 7.17
C ILE A 110 7.97 -5.63 7.80
N ASP A 111 8.58 -5.70 8.97
CA ASP A 111 9.22 -4.53 9.56
C ASP A 111 10.52 -4.20 8.83
N ARG A 112 10.64 -2.98 8.30
CA ARG A 112 11.90 -2.50 7.71
C ARG A 112 13.02 -2.36 8.75
N ARG A 113 12.67 -2.21 10.03
CA ARG A 113 13.64 -2.12 11.13
C ARG A 113 14.07 -3.49 11.65
N ASP A 114 13.34 -4.55 11.30
CA ASP A 114 13.73 -5.92 11.67
C ASP A 114 14.62 -6.52 10.58
N GLN A 115 15.93 -6.33 10.72
CA GLN A 115 16.93 -6.90 9.82
C GLN A 115 17.08 -8.43 9.98
N SER A 116 16.60 -9.01 11.10
CA SER A 116 16.66 -10.44 11.33
C SER A 116 15.61 -11.21 10.53
N GLY A 117 14.52 -10.53 10.12
CA GLY A 117 13.38 -11.15 9.45
C GLY A 117 12.62 -12.16 10.31
N SER A 118 12.86 -12.16 11.63
CA SER A 118 12.27 -13.10 12.59
C SER A 118 10.83 -12.72 12.92
N GLN A 119 10.50 -11.43 12.88
CA GLN A 119 9.14 -10.94 13.15
C GLN A 119 8.40 -10.68 11.84
N MET A 120 7.95 -11.76 11.22
CA MET A 120 7.00 -11.70 10.12
C MET A 120 5.58 -11.80 10.66
N GLU A 121 4.88 -10.68 10.66
CA GLU A 121 3.48 -10.62 11.06
C GLU A 121 2.59 -10.83 9.84
N GLN A 122 1.36 -11.29 10.06
CA GLN A 122 0.35 -11.43 9.01
C GLN A 122 -1.00 -10.91 9.51
N CYS A 123 -1.74 -10.21 8.65
CA CYS A 123 -3.11 -9.80 8.93
C CYS A 123 -3.96 -9.68 7.68
N ILE A 124 -5.27 -9.82 7.81
CA ILE A 124 -6.22 -9.43 6.77
C ILE A 124 -6.58 -7.95 6.87
N LEU A 125 -7.00 -7.36 5.76
CA LEU A 125 -7.51 -5.99 5.69
C LEU A 125 -8.97 -5.98 6.13
N THR A 126 -9.29 -5.25 7.19
CA THR A 126 -10.63 -5.33 7.81
C THR A 126 -11.39 -4.01 7.75
N VAL A 127 -10.70 -2.88 7.90
CA VAL A 127 -11.34 -1.58 8.10
C VAL A 127 -10.70 -0.55 7.17
N PRO A 128 -11.41 -0.07 6.13
CA PRO A 128 -10.91 1.05 5.35
C PRO A 128 -10.91 2.32 6.22
N LEU A 129 -9.85 3.12 6.13
CA LEU A 129 -9.78 4.44 6.72
C LEU A 129 -9.91 5.50 5.62
N THR A 130 -10.92 6.36 5.78
CA THR A 130 -11.08 7.60 5.01
C THR A 130 -10.41 8.75 5.75
N LEU A 131 -9.83 9.68 5.00
CA LEU A 131 -9.35 10.97 5.52
C LEU A 131 -10.20 12.05 4.85
N HIS A 132 -11.04 12.72 5.63
CA HIS A 132 -11.84 13.87 5.19
C HIS A 132 -11.10 15.16 5.50
#